data_AF-A0A497G247-F1
#
_entry.id   AF-A0A497G247-F1
#
_cell.length_a   1.000
_cell.length_b   1.000
_cell.length_c   1.000
_cell.angle_alpha   90.00
_cell.angle_beta   90.00
_cell.angle_gamma   90.00
#
_symmetry.space_group_name_H-M   'P 1'
#
loop_
_entity.id
_entity.type
_entity.pdbx_description
1 polymer ?
#
loop_
_entity_poly.entity_id
_entity_poly.type
_entity_poly.pdbx_seq_one_letter_code
_entity_poly.pdbx_strand_id
1 'polypeptide(L)'
;ISLTLIMIGLLVAAYSIPPKVAEKMIELAETARDQLTLRLNLLNETTVNATILSQVNESLTLGDSLLQAAKDSYSAGNYTKAANLALSAMKLYKEAICLLCDYLENASPKIEKPQKENATKCPGLLVAIERHLAVIQHLRSVLNSLSSKGFNTTEAYNVLGQAESLLLQAKELAASTKNCSEVALLDAKAVSLIGKAMKSVKKDIAEEAREKRMEKVLEKIKAKIESLKRKGSVNETEVEKMKKILEHICNKTKKAKEKAKKALEDATNLIKKAKEKSKKGVEGEKESHVPQQKKDEGRKNSKKGKRKGGKS
;
A
#
# COMPACT_ATOMS: atom_id res chain seq x y z
N ILE A 1 38.58 25.83 -19.17
CA ILE A 1 37.65 24.78 -19.66
C ILE A 1 38.53 23.68 -20.22
N SER A 2 38.96 22.77 -19.35
CA SER A 2 39.89 21.70 -19.72
C SER A 2 39.12 20.55 -20.37
N LEU A 3 39.79 19.94 -21.35
CA LEU A 3 39.36 18.97 -22.37
C LEU A 3 38.55 17.72 -21.93
N THR A 4 38.06 17.61 -20.70
CA THR A 4 37.37 16.41 -20.20
C THR A 4 35.91 16.27 -20.64
N LEU A 5 35.33 17.28 -21.31
CA LEU A 5 33.92 17.28 -21.72
C LEU A 5 33.65 17.00 -23.20
N ILE A 6 34.67 16.72 -24.02
CA ILE A 6 34.51 16.51 -25.49
C ILE A 6 34.49 15.01 -25.88
N MET A 7 34.66 14.06 -24.95
CA MET A 7 34.67 12.61 -25.27
C MET A 7 33.35 11.87 -24.94
N ILE A 8 32.18 12.51 -25.10
CA ILE A 8 30.87 11.83 -24.94
C ILE A 8 30.17 11.60 -26.30
N GLY A 9 30.72 12.12 -27.40
CA GLY A 9 30.30 11.75 -28.75
C GLY A 9 31.38 10.92 -29.44
N LEU A 10 31.04 9.71 -29.88
CA LEU A 10 31.88 8.71 -30.59
C LEU A 10 32.82 7.86 -29.73
N LEU A 11 32.29 6.72 -29.25
CA LEU A 11 32.96 5.40 -29.35
C LEU A 11 32.00 4.30 -28.86
N VAL A 12 31.21 3.79 -29.80
CA VAL A 12 30.52 2.51 -29.69
C VAL A 12 31.59 1.42 -29.90
N ALA A 13 31.58 0.43 -29.00
CA ALA A 13 32.50 -0.71 -28.86
C ALA A 13 33.75 -0.45 -27.97
N ALA A 14 33.81 -1.18 -26.85
CA ALA A 14 34.99 -1.48 -26.01
C ALA A 14 35.33 -0.64 -24.76
N TYR A 15 34.45 0.21 -24.21
CA TYR A 15 34.52 0.52 -22.77
C TYR A 15 33.52 -0.36 -22.01
N SER A 16 33.97 -1.55 -21.60
CA SER A 16 33.24 -2.33 -20.61
C SER A 16 33.14 -1.49 -19.33
N ILE A 17 31.93 -1.22 -18.86
CA ILE A 17 31.74 -0.56 -17.57
C ILE A 17 32.44 -1.44 -16.51
N PRO A 18 33.31 -0.88 -15.66
CA PRO A 18 34.00 -1.67 -14.65
C PRO A 18 32.99 -2.29 -13.68
N PRO A 19 33.28 -3.48 -13.12
CA PRO A 19 32.40 -4.15 -12.17
C PRO A 19 31.96 -3.23 -11.02
N LYS A 20 32.91 -2.50 -10.42
CA LYS A 20 32.64 -1.56 -9.32
C LYS A 20 31.65 -0.45 -9.68
N VAL A 21 31.65 0.02 -10.93
CA VAL A 21 30.72 1.07 -11.38
C VAL A 21 29.32 0.47 -11.54
N ALA A 22 29.22 -0.71 -12.14
CA ALA A 22 27.93 -1.41 -12.29
C ALA A 22 27.31 -1.78 -10.93
N GLU A 23 28.13 -2.28 -9.99
CA GLU A 23 27.74 -2.55 -8.60
C GLU A 23 27.21 -1.30 -7.92
N LYS A 24 27.93 -0.18 -8.01
CA LYS A 24 27.48 1.09 -7.43
C LYS A 24 26.15 1.57 -8.01
N MET A 25 25.92 1.38 -9.32
CA MET A 25 24.65 1.73 -9.95
C MET A 25 23.50 0.85 -9.46
N ILE A 26 23.75 -0.44 -9.19
CA ILE A 26 22.76 -1.34 -8.58
C ILE A 26 22.43 -0.88 -7.16
N GLU A 27 23.44 -0.57 -6.33
CA GLU A 27 23.21 -0.06 -4.97
C GLU A 27 22.39 1.25 -4.95
N LEU A 28 22.65 2.15 -5.91
CA LEU A 28 21.88 3.39 -6.05
C LEU A 28 20.43 3.11 -6.48
N ALA A 29 20.22 2.13 -7.36
CA ALA A 29 18.89 1.70 -7.76
C ALA A 29 18.11 1.06 -6.60
N GLU A 30 18.75 0.22 -5.79
CA GLU A 30 18.17 -0.35 -4.57
C GLU A 30 17.80 0.75 -3.56
N THR A 31 18.68 1.73 -3.40
CA THR A 31 18.42 2.89 -2.54
C THR A 31 17.19 3.67 -3.01
N ALA A 32 17.07 3.92 -4.33
CA ALA A 32 15.93 4.60 -4.92
C ALA A 32 14.62 3.79 -4.76
N ARG A 33 14.68 2.47 -4.93
CA ARG A 33 13.55 1.56 -4.69
C ARG A 33 13.08 1.59 -3.24
N ASP A 34 14.01 1.50 -2.29
CA ASP A 34 13.71 1.54 -0.86
C ASP A 34 13.05 2.86 -0.48
N GLN A 35 13.58 3.96 -1.03
CA GLN A 35 13.03 5.29 -0.89
C GLN A 35 11.60 5.43 -1.43
N LEU A 36 11.30 4.83 -2.58
CA LEU A 36 9.96 4.84 -3.15
C LEU A 36 8.98 4.00 -2.32
N THR A 37 9.38 2.77 -1.99
CA THR A 37 8.58 1.83 -1.20
C THR A 37 8.22 2.40 0.16
N LEU A 38 9.17 3.07 0.80
CA LEU A 38 8.95 3.71 2.10
C LEU A 38 7.95 4.86 2.01
N ARG A 39 8.06 5.72 0.99
CA ARG A 39 7.09 6.80 0.72
C ARG A 39 5.69 6.26 0.47
N LEU A 40 5.56 5.19 -0.31
CA LEU A 40 4.27 4.52 -0.54
C LEU A 40 3.63 4.02 0.76
N ASN A 41 4.41 3.44 1.68
CA ASN A 41 3.89 2.93 2.95
C ASN A 41 3.49 4.06 3.92
N LEU A 42 4.14 5.21 3.84
CA LEU A 42 3.80 6.41 4.62
C LEU A 42 2.50 7.06 4.17
N LEU A 43 2.22 6.99 2.87
CA LEU A 43 1.00 7.54 2.29
C LEU A 43 -0.19 6.66 2.65
N ASN A 44 -1.19 7.25 3.30
CA ASN A 44 -2.46 6.56 3.51
C ASN A 44 -3.22 6.52 2.17
N GLU A 45 -3.79 5.36 1.82
CA GLU A 45 -4.54 5.15 0.57
C GLU A 45 -5.66 6.19 0.37
N THR A 46 -6.17 6.78 1.45
CA THR A 46 -7.21 7.82 1.40
C THR A 46 -6.69 9.21 1.07
N THR A 47 -5.39 9.46 1.26
CA THR A 47 -4.78 10.77 1.02
C THR A 47 -4.28 10.89 -0.41
N VAL A 48 -4.10 9.79 -1.15
CA VAL A 48 -3.56 9.77 -2.51
C VAL A 48 -4.63 9.36 -3.51
N ASN A 49 -4.73 10.08 -4.62
CA ASN A 49 -5.63 9.72 -5.72
C ASN A 49 -5.31 8.29 -6.23
N ALA A 50 -6.34 7.46 -6.41
CA ALA A 50 -6.18 6.07 -6.85
C ALA A 50 -5.41 5.93 -8.19
N THR A 51 -5.53 6.90 -9.09
CA THR A 51 -4.81 6.96 -10.37
C THR A 51 -3.32 7.17 -10.16
N ILE A 52 -2.94 8.11 -9.29
CA ILE A 52 -1.55 8.39 -8.91
C ILE A 52 -0.95 7.15 -8.25
N LEU A 53 -1.68 6.53 -7.32
CA LEU A 53 -1.23 5.31 -6.66
C LEU A 53 -1.03 4.15 -7.65
N SER A 54 -1.90 4.01 -8.65
CA SER A 54 -1.76 3.01 -9.71
C SER A 54 -0.50 3.22 -10.54
N GLN A 55 -0.25 4.45 -11.01
CA GLN A 55 0.93 4.79 -11.81
C GLN A 55 2.23 4.56 -11.02
N VAL A 56 2.24 4.92 -9.74
CA VAL A 56 3.41 4.70 -8.88
C VAL A 56 3.68 3.21 -8.68
N ASN A 57 2.64 2.39 -8.47
CA ASN A 57 2.80 0.95 -8.32
C ASN A 57 3.26 0.27 -9.61
N GLU A 58 2.82 0.77 -10.78
CA GLU A 58 3.30 0.31 -12.08
C GLU A 58 4.79 0.60 -12.26
N SER A 59 5.23 1.83 -11.98
CA SER A 59 6.64 2.20 -12.02
C SER A 59 7.49 1.41 -11.03
N LEU A 60 6.97 1.11 -9.82
CA LEU A 60 7.66 0.24 -8.87
C LEU A 60 7.83 -1.18 -9.42
N THR A 61 6.79 -1.75 -10.03
CA THR A 61 6.82 -3.11 -10.58
C THR A 61 7.77 -3.22 -11.76
N LEU A 62 7.71 -2.28 -12.71
CA LEU A 62 8.61 -2.22 -13.86
C LEU A 62 10.06 -1.97 -13.43
N GLY A 63 10.27 -1.06 -12.48
CA GLY A 63 11.57 -0.79 -11.89
C GLY A 63 12.17 -2.03 -11.23
N ASP A 64 11.37 -2.79 -10.46
CA ASP A 64 11.81 -4.02 -9.79
C ASP A 64 12.24 -5.09 -10.79
N SER A 65 11.52 -5.24 -11.90
CA SER A 65 11.90 -6.14 -13.00
C SER A 65 13.25 -5.75 -13.61
N LEU A 66 13.47 -4.47 -13.90
CA LEU A 66 14.72 -3.96 -14.45
C LEU A 66 15.89 -4.09 -13.46
N LEU A 67 15.65 -3.83 -12.17
CA LEU A 67 16.64 -3.98 -11.12
C LEU A 67 17.05 -5.45 -10.95
N GLN A 68 16.09 -6.38 -11.03
CA GLN A 68 16.41 -7.81 -11.01
C GLN A 68 17.23 -8.21 -12.24
N ALA A 69 16.82 -7.79 -13.44
CA ALA A 69 17.57 -8.05 -14.67
C ALA A 69 18.99 -7.43 -14.64
N ALA A 70 19.17 -6.31 -13.94
CA ALA A 70 20.49 -5.71 -13.71
C ALA A 70 21.38 -6.61 -12.86
N LYS A 71 20.85 -7.16 -11.75
CA LYS A 71 21.56 -8.10 -10.87
C LYS A 71 21.92 -9.41 -11.58
N ASP A 72 21.01 -9.92 -12.40
CA ASP A 72 21.24 -11.13 -13.19
C ASP A 72 22.35 -10.89 -14.23
N SER A 73 22.31 -9.74 -14.92
CA SER A 73 23.35 -9.34 -15.89
C SER A 73 24.72 -9.13 -15.23
N TYR A 74 24.75 -8.59 -14.00
CA TYR A 74 25.97 -8.43 -13.22
C TYR A 74 26.58 -9.78 -12.86
N SER A 75 25.74 -10.72 -12.41
CA SER A 75 26.14 -12.10 -12.06
C SER A 75 26.67 -12.87 -13.27
N ALA A 76 26.16 -12.56 -14.47
CA ALA A 76 26.64 -13.11 -15.73
C ALA A 76 27.91 -12.41 -16.29
N GLY A 77 28.51 -11.46 -15.56
CA GLY A 77 29.69 -10.71 -15.98
C GLY A 77 29.42 -9.62 -17.02
N ASN A 78 28.16 -9.33 -17.36
CA ASN A 78 27.79 -8.29 -18.31
C ASN A 78 27.53 -6.95 -17.59
N TYR A 79 28.62 -6.33 -17.13
CA TYR A 79 28.58 -5.11 -16.32
C TYR A 79 27.99 -3.90 -17.05
N THR A 80 28.23 -3.76 -18.36
CA THR A 80 27.63 -2.68 -19.16
C THR A 80 26.11 -2.81 -19.22
N LYS A 81 25.60 -4.03 -19.46
CA LYS A 81 24.15 -4.27 -19.46
C LYS A 81 23.56 -4.07 -18.05
N ALA A 82 24.24 -4.55 -17.02
CA ALA A 82 23.83 -4.37 -15.62
C ALA A 82 23.67 -2.89 -15.25
N ALA A 83 24.67 -2.06 -15.57
CA ALA A 83 24.64 -0.62 -15.31
C ALA A 83 23.50 0.10 -16.04
N ASN A 84 23.26 -0.24 -17.31
CA ASN A 84 22.17 0.35 -18.11
C ASN A 84 20.78 -0.03 -17.57
N LEU A 85 20.61 -1.29 -17.15
CA LEU A 85 19.36 -1.76 -16.54
C LEU A 85 19.12 -1.09 -15.18
N ALA A 86 20.17 -0.98 -14.34
CA ALA A 86 20.10 -0.28 -13.07
C ALA A 86 19.74 1.20 -13.24
N LEU A 87 20.32 1.88 -14.25
CA LEU A 87 19.95 3.26 -14.60
C LEU A 87 18.49 3.39 -15.02
N SER A 88 17.99 2.44 -15.80
CA SER A 88 16.61 2.43 -16.25
C SER A 88 15.64 2.23 -15.08
N ALA A 89 15.97 1.34 -14.14
CA ALA A 89 15.22 1.18 -12.89
C ALA A 89 15.23 2.48 -12.05
N MET A 90 16.40 3.11 -11.88
CA MET A 90 16.53 4.39 -11.16
C MET A 90 15.64 5.48 -11.74
N LYS A 91 15.53 5.58 -13.07
CA LYS A 91 14.67 6.57 -13.73
C LYS A 91 13.20 6.36 -13.37
N LEU A 92 12.71 5.12 -13.47
CA LEU A 92 11.33 4.80 -13.11
C LEU A 92 11.03 5.09 -11.63
N TYR A 93 11.95 4.73 -10.73
CA TYR A 93 11.79 5.03 -9.31
C TYR A 93 11.79 6.54 -9.05
N LYS A 94 12.67 7.30 -9.70
CA LYS A 94 12.74 8.75 -9.60
C LYS A 94 11.44 9.41 -10.09
N GLU A 95 10.95 9.01 -11.26
CA GLU A 95 9.71 9.53 -11.83
C GLU A 95 8.52 9.29 -10.89
N ALA A 96 8.43 8.09 -10.32
CA ALA A 96 7.41 7.75 -9.34
C ALA A 96 7.53 8.57 -8.03
N ILE A 97 8.74 8.80 -7.54
CA ILE A 97 8.98 9.68 -6.39
C ILE A 97 8.57 11.12 -6.71
N CYS A 98 8.93 11.64 -7.88
CA CYS A 98 8.54 12.99 -8.31
C CYS A 98 7.02 13.13 -8.40
N LEU A 99 6.33 12.17 -8.99
CA LEU A 99 4.87 12.15 -9.08
C LEU A 99 4.21 12.19 -7.69
N LEU A 100 4.74 11.44 -6.72
CA LEU A 100 4.28 11.49 -5.34
C LEU A 100 4.56 12.85 -4.67
N CYS A 101 5.74 13.41 -4.89
CA CYS A 101 6.10 14.72 -4.34
C CYS A 101 5.22 15.84 -4.91
N ASP A 102 4.98 15.85 -6.23
CA ASP A 102 4.11 16.82 -6.88
C ASP A 102 2.68 16.72 -6.37
N TYR A 103 2.19 15.50 -6.15
CA TYR A 103 0.89 15.29 -5.52
C TYR A 103 0.84 15.88 -4.10
N LEU A 104 1.87 15.63 -3.29
CA LEU A 104 1.95 16.13 -1.91
C LEU A 104 2.10 17.66 -1.84
N GLU A 105 2.88 18.25 -2.74
CA GLU A 105 3.04 19.71 -2.86
C GLU A 105 1.69 20.38 -3.14
N ASN A 106 0.89 19.80 -4.05
CA ASN A 106 -0.44 20.30 -4.39
C ASN A 106 -1.51 20.00 -3.32
N ALA A 107 -1.30 18.98 -2.48
CA ALA A 107 -2.20 18.63 -1.38
C ALA A 107 -1.91 19.38 -0.07
N SER A 108 -0.72 20.00 0.06
CA SER A 108 -0.37 20.86 1.19
C SER A 108 -1.04 22.24 1.04
N PRO A 109 -1.49 22.90 2.13
CA PRO A 109 -1.90 24.31 2.04
C PRO A 109 -0.76 25.10 1.40
N LYS A 110 -1.07 25.80 0.30
CA LYS A 110 -0.10 26.51 -0.55
C LYS A 110 0.87 27.30 0.33
N ILE A 111 2.09 26.80 0.45
CA ILE A 111 3.23 27.64 0.78
C ILE A 111 3.26 28.64 -0.37
N GLU A 112 3.14 29.93 -0.07
CA GLU A 112 3.17 30.97 -1.09
C GLU A 112 4.36 30.72 -2.01
N LYS A 113 4.06 30.47 -3.29
CA LYS A 113 5.09 30.42 -4.31
C LYS A 113 5.83 31.75 -4.19
N PRO A 114 7.17 31.77 -4.01
CA PRO A 114 7.88 33.02 -3.97
C PRO A 114 7.49 33.82 -5.21
N GLN A 115 6.99 35.04 -4.98
CA GLN A 115 6.67 35.98 -6.04
C GLN A 115 7.87 36.04 -6.99
N LYS A 116 7.59 35.95 -8.29
CA LYS A 116 8.57 36.04 -9.37
C LYS A 116 9.16 37.45 -9.41
N GLU A 117 10.03 37.77 -8.48
CA GLU A 117 10.92 38.91 -8.59
C GLU A 117 12.34 38.41 -8.30
N ASN A 118 13.21 38.59 -9.31
CA ASN A 118 14.57 38.09 -9.45
C ASN A 118 14.68 36.70 -10.11
N ALA A 119 15.36 36.68 -11.27
CA ALA A 119 15.74 35.46 -11.98
C ALA A 119 16.53 34.53 -11.03
N THR A 120 15.85 33.52 -10.51
CA THR A 120 16.42 32.60 -9.53
C THR A 120 17.47 31.73 -10.21
N LYS A 121 18.68 31.71 -9.65
CA LYS A 121 19.88 31.26 -10.39
C LYS A 121 20.07 29.74 -10.43
N CYS A 122 19.45 29.01 -9.51
CA CYS A 122 19.38 27.53 -9.53
C CYS A 122 17.90 27.07 -9.47
N PRO A 123 17.07 27.37 -10.49
CA PRO A 123 15.62 27.23 -10.39
C PRO A 123 15.16 25.78 -10.17
N GLY A 124 15.85 24.81 -10.80
CA GLY A 124 15.54 23.39 -10.60
C GLY A 124 15.85 22.88 -9.18
N LEU A 125 16.90 23.40 -8.53
CA LEU A 125 17.25 23.04 -7.15
C LEU A 125 16.26 23.66 -6.15
N LEU A 126 15.79 24.88 -6.39
CA LEU A 126 14.77 25.49 -5.55
C LEU A 126 13.46 24.71 -5.57
N VAL A 127 13.01 24.27 -6.75
CA VAL A 127 11.84 23.41 -6.86
C VAL A 127 12.06 22.10 -6.10
N ALA A 128 13.24 21.48 -6.20
CA ALA A 128 13.57 20.27 -5.44
C ALA A 128 13.53 20.50 -3.92
N ILE A 129 14.11 21.60 -3.44
CA ILE A 129 14.12 22.00 -2.02
C ILE A 129 12.70 22.20 -1.50
N GLU A 130 11.85 22.91 -2.24
CA GLU A 130 10.44 23.13 -1.86
C GLU A 130 9.65 21.82 -1.80
N ARG A 131 9.85 20.92 -2.76
CA ARG A 131 9.29 19.57 -2.71
C ARG A 131 9.74 18.80 -1.47
N HIS A 132 11.03 18.86 -1.11
CA HIS A 132 11.54 18.18 0.07
C HIS A 132 10.98 18.78 1.38
N LEU A 133 10.81 20.10 1.45
CA LEU A 133 10.14 20.76 2.58
C LEU A 133 8.68 20.29 2.73
N ALA A 134 7.94 20.18 1.63
CA ALA A 134 6.58 19.64 1.64
C ALA A 134 6.55 18.18 2.13
N VAL A 135 7.52 17.36 1.71
CA VAL A 135 7.69 15.98 2.22
C VAL A 135 7.93 15.96 3.74
N ILE A 136 8.77 16.85 4.27
CA ILE A 136 9.00 16.96 5.72
C ILE A 136 7.69 17.27 6.46
N GLN A 137 6.90 18.23 5.97
CA GLN A 137 5.60 18.56 6.57
C GLN A 137 4.64 17.37 6.57
N HIS A 138 4.55 16.66 5.45
CA HIS A 138 3.72 15.46 5.35
C HIS A 138 4.20 14.37 6.33
N LEU A 139 5.51 14.12 6.40
CA LEU A 139 6.09 13.17 7.35
C LEU A 139 5.75 13.52 8.79
N ARG A 140 5.82 14.80 9.18
CA ARG A 140 5.40 15.24 10.52
C ARG A 140 3.94 14.91 10.80
N SER A 141 3.04 15.06 9.82
CA SER A 141 1.65 14.63 9.97
C SER A 141 1.54 13.11 10.24
N VAL A 142 2.31 12.30 9.50
CA VAL A 142 2.36 10.85 9.72
C VAL A 142 2.93 10.52 11.10
N LEU A 143 4.02 11.17 11.52
CA LEU A 143 4.62 10.99 12.84
C LEU A 143 3.66 11.40 13.97
N ASN A 144 2.88 12.48 13.80
CA ASN A 144 1.82 12.83 14.75
C ASN A 144 0.76 11.73 14.85
N SER A 145 0.36 11.15 13.72
CA SER A 145 -0.58 10.03 13.72
C SER A 145 -0.02 8.81 14.46
N LEU A 146 1.25 8.46 14.22
CA LEU A 146 1.94 7.36 14.89
C LEU A 146 2.10 7.63 16.40
N SER A 147 2.48 8.85 16.78
CA SER A 147 2.62 9.28 18.17
C SER A 147 1.29 9.19 18.93
N SER A 148 0.20 9.68 18.32
CA SER A 148 -1.17 9.56 18.88
C SER A 148 -1.60 8.10 19.11
N LYS A 149 -0.91 7.16 18.45
CA LYS A 149 -1.15 5.72 18.48
C LYS A 149 -0.17 4.96 19.38
N GLY A 150 0.70 5.68 20.10
CA GLY A 150 1.64 5.15 21.08
C GLY A 150 3.00 4.71 20.50
N PHE A 151 3.29 5.01 19.23
CA PHE A 151 4.61 4.71 18.64
C PHE A 151 5.62 5.81 19.00
N ASN A 152 6.88 5.42 19.23
CA ASN A 152 7.95 6.38 19.54
C ASN A 152 8.42 7.06 18.24
N THR A 153 8.23 8.38 18.16
CA THR A 153 8.57 9.17 16.97
C THR A 153 9.65 10.23 17.21
N THR A 154 10.22 10.28 18.42
CA THR A 154 11.13 11.34 18.87
C THR A 154 12.38 11.46 18.00
N GLU A 155 13.02 10.33 17.67
CA GLU A 155 14.22 10.32 16.83
C GLU A 155 13.90 10.83 15.41
N ALA A 156 12.81 10.35 14.82
CA ALA A 156 12.37 10.78 13.49
C ALA A 156 12.07 12.29 13.46
N TYR A 157 11.44 12.83 14.49
CA TYR A 157 11.18 14.26 14.62
C TYR A 157 12.46 15.09 14.65
N ASN A 158 13.45 14.69 15.44
CA ASN A 158 14.72 15.39 15.54
C ASN A 158 15.48 15.36 14.19
N VAL A 159 15.57 14.20 13.56
CA VAL A 159 16.25 14.05 12.26
C VAL A 159 15.56 14.88 11.16
N LEU A 160 14.22 14.96 11.16
CA LEU A 160 13.49 15.84 10.24
C LEU A 160 13.73 17.33 10.52
N GLY A 161 13.91 17.74 11.78
CA GLY A 161 14.30 19.11 12.12
C GLY A 161 15.67 19.48 11.57
N GLN A 162 16.64 18.56 11.63
CA GLN A 162 17.96 18.75 11.02
C GLN A 162 17.87 18.84 9.49
N ALA A 163 17.05 17.99 8.85
CA ALA A 163 16.83 18.04 7.42
C ALA A 163 16.19 19.37 6.98
N GLU A 164 15.18 19.85 7.71
CA GLU A 164 14.52 21.12 7.43
C GLU A 164 15.49 22.30 7.55
N SER A 165 16.33 22.33 8.59
CA SER A 165 17.35 23.37 8.74
C SER A 165 18.31 23.42 7.54
N LEU A 166 18.77 22.27 7.05
CA LEU A 166 19.62 22.20 5.85
C LEU A 166 18.90 22.67 4.58
N LEU A 167 17.62 22.34 4.41
CA LEU A 167 16.82 22.79 3.26
C LEU A 167 16.57 24.30 3.28
N LEU A 168 16.32 24.88 4.46
CA LEU A 168 16.16 26.32 4.60
C LEU A 168 17.47 27.06 4.29
N GLN A 169 18.62 26.55 4.77
CA GLN A 169 19.93 27.06 4.40
C GLN A 169 20.19 26.95 2.88
N ALA A 170 19.85 25.80 2.28
CA ALA A 170 19.98 25.59 0.84
C ALA A 170 19.09 26.56 0.03
N LYS A 171 17.87 26.85 0.52
CA LYS A 171 16.93 27.78 -0.10
C LYS A 171 17.48 29.20 -0.09
N GLU A 172 17.99 29.66 1.04
CA GLU A 172 18.62 30.98 1.18
C GLU A 172 19.88 31.12 0.31
N LEU A 173 20.72 30.08 0.28
CA LEU A 173 21.92 30.05 -0.55
C LEU A 173 21.59 30.08 -2.05
N ALA A 174 20.54 29.39 -2.47
CA ALA A 174 20.07 29.38 -3.85
C ALA A 174 19.45 30.73 -4.29
N ALA A 175 18.95 31.52 -3.35
CA ALA A 175 18.46 32.88 -3.60
C ALA A 175 19.60 33.90 -3.66
N SER A 176 20.65 33.73 -2.85
CA SER A 176 21.74 34.72 -2.67
C SER A 176 22.97 34.50 -3.55
N THR A 177 23.31 33.26 -3.94
CA THR A 177 24.59 32.94 -4.61
C THR A 177 24.42 32.20 -5.95
N LYS A 178 25.50 32.08 -6.73
CA LYS A 178 25.61 31.18 -7.91
C LYS A 178 26.17 29.79 -7.54
N ASN A 179 26.32 29.47 -6.26
CA ASN A 179 26.96 28.23 -5.84
C ASN A 179 25.99 27.03 -5.87
N CYS A 180 25.52 26.65 -7.07
CA CYS A 180 24.59 25.53 -7.21
C CYS A 180 25.18 24.19 -6.70
N SER A 181 26.51 24.05 -6.65
CA SER A 181 27.19 22.86 -6.12
C SER A 181 26.97 22.73 -4.60
N GLU A 182 27.09 23.82 -3.87
CA GLU A 182 26.88 23.83 -2.41
C GLU A 182 25.39 23.69 -2.06
N VAL A 183 24.50 24.33 -2.84
CA VAL A 183 23.05 24.11 -2.74
C VAL A 183 22.70 22.63 -2.93
N ALA A 184 23.23 21.98 -3.97
CA ALA A 184 23.00 20.57 -4.23
C ALA A 184 23.56 19.67 -3.12
N LEU A 185 24.69 20.03 -2.52
CA LEU A 185 25.27 19.28 -1.40
C LEU A 185 24.38 19.36 -0.14
N LEU A 186 23.85 20.55 0.18
CA LEU A 186 22.93 20.74 1.31
C LEU A 186 21.63 19.99 1.09
N ASP A 187 21.04 20.08 -0.11
CA ASP A 187 19.83 19.34 -0.49
C ASP A 187 20.05 17.81 -0.38
N ALA A 188 21.17 17.29 -0.90
CA ALA A 188 21.50 15.87 -0.80
C ALA A 188 21.67 15.40 0.65
N LYS A 189 22.31 16.20 1.52
CA LYS A 189 22.43 15.90 2.95
C LYS A 189 21.06 15.89 3.62
N ALA A 190 20.18 16.83 3.30
CA ALA A 190 18.82 16.85 3.81
C ALA A 190 18.01 15.62 3.39
N VAL A 191 18.07 15.24 2.10
CA VAL A 191 17.41 14.03 1.58
C VAL A 191 17.91 12.76 2.29
N SER A 192 19.21 12.68 2.58
CA SER A 192 19.77 11.58 3.36
C SER A 192 19.19 11.52 4.77
N LEU A 193 19.04 12.67 5.45
CA LEU A 193 18.40 12.75 6.77
C LEU A 193 16.90 12.40 6.70
N ILE A 194 16.17 12.87 5.68
CA ILE A 194 14.78 12.46 5.44
C ILE A 194 14.70 10.93 5.33
N GLY A 195 15.59 10.31 4.54
CA GLY A 195 15.66 8.86 4.42
C GLY A 195 15.94 8.15 5.76
N LYS A 196 16.83 8.70 6.60
CA LYS A 196 17.10 8.17 7.94
C LYS A 196 15.88 8.28 8.87
N ALA A 197 15.21 9.43 8.89
CA ALA A 197 14.00 9.63 9.67
C ALA A 197 12.90 8.65 9.25
N MET A 198 12.70 8.46 7.94
CA MET A 198 11.74 7.48 7.46
C MET A 198 12.15 6.04 7.83
N LYS A 199 13.44 5.72 7.79
CA LYS A 199 13.95 4.38 8.13
C LYS A 199 13.73 4.03 9.60
N SER A 200 13.89 4.98 10.52
CA SER A 200 13.71 4.73 11.96
C SER A 200 12.26 4.36 12.31
N VAL A 201 11.28 4.90 11.58
CA VAL A 201 9.85 4.57 11.79
C VAL A 201 9.28 3.52 10.82
N LYS A 202 10.11 2.95 9.92
CA LYS A 202 9.65 2.00 8.87
C LYS A 202 8.85 0.82 9.43
N LYS A 203 9.30 0.26 10.57
CA LYS A 203 8.63 -0.88 11.21
C LYS A 203 7.26 -0.50 11.75
N ASP A 204 7.18 0.65 12.42
CA ASP A 204 5.96 1.16 13.04
C ASP A 204 4.90 1.52 12.00
N ILE A 205 5.33 2.11 10.87
CA ILE A 205 4.48 2.38 9.71
C ILE A 205 3.92 1.07 9.14
N ALA A 206 4.77 0.06 8.96
CA ALA A 206 4.34 -1.23 8.44
C ALA A 206 3.37 -1.95 9.38
N GLU A 207 3.58 -1.81 10.70
CA GLU A 207 2.67 -2.32 11.72
C GLU A 207 1.32 -1.60 11.66
N GLU A 208 1.30 -0.27 11.57
CA GLU A 208 0.06 0.49 11.45
C GLU A 208 -0.70 0.16 10.15
N ALA A 209 -0.01 0.06 9.01
CA ALA A 209 -0.63 -0.33 7.75
C ALA A 209 -1.26 -1.72 7.82
N ARG A 210 -0.60 -2.67 8.50
CA ARG A 210 -1.15 -4.00 8.77
C ARG A 210 -2.39 -3.92 9.65
N GLU A 211 -2.35 -3.15 10.74
CA GLU A 211 -3.51 -2.96 11.62
C GLU A 211 -4.72 -2.38 10.86
N LYS A 212 -4.54 -1.34 10.04
CA LYS A 212 -5.61 -0.76 9.21
C LYS A 212 -6.23 -1.77 8.24
N ARG A 213 -5.40 -2.60 7.60
CA ARG A 213 -5.89 -3.67 6.71
C ARG A 213 -6.75 -4.67 7.48
N MET A 214 -6.32 -5.07 8.68
CA MET A 214 -7.09 -5.98 9.51
C MET A 214 -8.39 -5.34 10.02
N GLU A 215 -8.41 -4.04 10.34
CA GLU A 215 -9.64 -3.33 10.68
C GLU A 215 -10.62 -3.28 9.50
N LYS A 216 -10.18 -2.99 8.27
CA LYS A 216 -11.04 -3.04 7.07
C LYS A 216 -11.65 -4.44 6.89
N VAL A 217 -10.87 -5.50 7.10
CA VAL A 217 -11.36 -6.88 7.04
C VAL A 217 -12.39 -7.15 8.14
N LEU A 218 -12.12 -6.70 9.37
CA LEU A 218 -13.04 -6.84 10.50
C LEU A 218 -14.38 -6.18 10.23
N GLU A 219 -14.40 -4.97 9.67
CA GLU A 219 -15.64 -4.26 9.34
C GLU A 219 -16.44 -5.00 8.25
N LYS A 220 -15.77 -5.57 7.23
CA LYS A 220 -16.44 -6.44 6.24
C LYS A 220 -17.06 -7.68 6.87
N ILE A 221 -16.35 -8.32 7.81
CA ILE A 221 -16.86 -9.50 8.52
C ILE A 221 -18.07 -9.13 9.39
N LYS A 222 -18.00 -8.04 10.15
CA LYS A 222 -19.14 -7.55 10.94
C LYS A 222 -20.37 -7.28 10.07
N ALA A 223 -20.20 -6.58 8.95
CA ALA A 223 -21.29 -6.31 8.02
C ALA A 223 -21.92 -7.61 7.48
N LYS A 224 -21.09 -8.63 7.20
CA LYS A 224 -21.56 -9.95 6.77
C LYS A 224 -22.30 -10.69 7.88
N ILE A 225 -21.80 -10.69 9.12
CA ILE A 225 -22.47 -11.25 10.31
C ILE A 225 -23.86 -10.61 10.48
N GLU A 226 -23.95 -9.28 10.40
CA GLU A 226 -25.23 -8.57 10.50
C GLU A 226 -26.18 -8.88 9.33
N SER A 227 -25.65 -9.08 8.12
CA SER A 227 -26.46 -9.57 7.00
C SER A 227 -27.00 -10.99 7.25
N LEU A 228 -26.22 -11.89 7.85
CA LEU A 228 -26.66 -13.25 8.16
C LEU A 228 -27.71 -13.25 9.27
N LYS A 229 -27.53 -12.43 10.32
CA LYS A 229 -28.53 -12.21 11.37
C LYS A 229 -29.88 -11.80 10.76
N ARG A 230 -29.88 -10.83 9.84
CA ARG A 230 -31.11 -10.34 9.18
C ARG A 230 -31.76 -11.37 8.25
N LYS A 231 -30.97 -12.13 7.50
CA LYS A 231 -31.49 -13.10 6.52
C LYS A 231 -32.00 -14.40 7.15
N GLY A 232 -31.63 -14.70 8.40
CA GLY A 232 -32.02 -15.93 9.11
C GLY A 232 -31.43 -17.23 8.55
N SER A 233 -30.82 -17.19 7.36
CA SER A 233 -30.07 -18.28 6.72
C SER A 233 -28.61 -18.21 7.12
N VAL A 234 -28.16 -19.19 7.92
CA VAL A 234 -26.78 -19.30 8.37
C VAL A 234 -26.09 -20.41 7.58
N ASN A 235 -25.09 -20.04 6.77
CA ASN A 235 -24.18 -21.01 6.17
C ASN A 235 -23.04 -21.29 7.15
N GLU A 236 -23.07 -22.46 7.80
CA GLU A 236 -22.09 -22.83 8.83
C GLU A 236 -20.64 -22.80 8.32
N THR A 237 -20.41 -23.22 7.06
CA THR A 237 -19.06 -23.19 6.46
C THR A 237 -18.52 -21.77 6.24
N GLU A 238 -19.38 -20.81 5.88
CA GLU A 238 -19.00 -19.40 5.77
C GLU A 238 -18.68 -18.80 7.14
N VAL A 239 -19.49 -19.11 8.16
CA VAL A 239 -19.26 -18.60 9.52
C VAL A 239 -17.98 -19.16 10.13
N GLU A 240 -17.67 -20.44 9.87
CA GLU A 240 -16.43 -21.04 10.34
C GLU A 240 -15.19 -20.42 9.68
N LYS A 241 -15.25 -20.08 8.38
CA LYS A 241 -14.19 -19.30 7.71
C LYS A 241 -14.03 -17.91 8.34
N MET A 242 -15.13 -17.23 8.65
CA MET A 242 -15.09 -15.92 9.32
C MET A 242 -14.48 -16.00 10.72
N LYS A 243 -14.80 -17.05 11.50
CA LYS A 243 -14.19 -17.28 12.82
C LYS A 243 -12.67 -17.41 12.75
N LYS A 244 -12.15 -18.23 11.83
CA LYS A 244 -10.69 -18.39 11.64
C LYS A 244 -10.00 -17.06 11.32
N ILE A 245 -10.64 -16.20 10.52
CA ILE A 245 -10.12 -14.87 10.21
C ILE A 245 -10.18 -13.95 11.45
N LEU A 246 -11.26 -13.99 12.23
CA LEU A 246 -11.41 -13.21 13.46
C LEU A 246 -10.42 -13.63 14.55
N GLU A 247 -10.14 -14.93 14.71
CA GLU A 247 -9.09 -15.45 15.59
C GLU A 247 -7.71 -14.95 15.17
N HIS A 248 -7.43 -14.96 13.87
CA HIS A 248 -6.18 -14.42 13.35
C HIS A 248 -6.02 -12.92 13.69
N ILE A 249 -7.09 -12.13 13.55
CA ILE A 249 -7.09 -10.71 13.90
C ILE A 249 -6.90 -10.54 15.41
N CYS A 250 -7.56 -11.34 16.26
CA CYS A 250 -7.41 -11.30 17.72
C CYS A 250 -5.97 -11.55 18.18
N ASN A 251 -5.27 -12.45 17.48
CA ASN A 251 -3.91 -12.84 17.84
C ASN A 251 -2.84 -11.87 17.32
N LYS A 252 -3.12 -11.13 16.24
CA LYS A 252 -2.12 -10.28 15.56
C LYS A 252 -2.31 -8.78 15.70
N THR A 253 -3.41 -8.31 16.28
CA THR A 253 -3.65 -6.88 16.49
C THR A 253 -3.77 -6.56 17.96
N LYS A 254 -3.15 -5.47 18.42
CA LYS A 254 -3.36 -4.99 19.79
C LYS A 254 -4.65 -4.20 19.89
N LYS A 255 -4.91 -3.33 18.90
CA LYS A 255 -6.05 -2.39 18.92
C LYS A 255 -7.38 -3.00 18.51
N ALA A 256 -7.40 -3.83 17.48
CA ALA A 256 -8.64 -4.44 16.98
C ALA A 256 -9.07 -5.70 17.76
N LYS A 257 -8.27 -6.14 18.74
CA LYS A 257 -8.47 -7.37 19.52
C LYS A 257 -9.86 -7.47 20.14
N GLU A 258 -10.28 -6.46 20.89
CA GLU A 258 -11.58 -6.50 21.60
C GLU A 258 -12.77 -6.42 20.63
N LYS A 259 -12.66 -5.63 19.56
CA LYS A 259 -13.68 -5.57 18.50
C LYS A 259 -13.79 -6.91 17.76
N ALA A 260 -12.66 -7.60 17.54
CA ALA A 260 -12.61 -8.90 16.90
C ALA A 260 -13.15 -10.01 17.80
N LYS A 261 -12.86 -9.97 19.12
CA LYS A 261 -13.46 -10.88 20.11
C LYS A 261 -14.98 -10.79 20.12
N LYS A 262 -15.54 -9.57 20.15
CA LYS A 262 -16.99 -9.36 20.09
C LYS A 262 -17.61 -9.94 18.82
N ALA A 263 -16.97 -9.71 17.66
CA ALA A 263 -17.42 -10.30 16.40
C ALA A 263 -17.30 -11.84 16.39
N LEU A 264 -16.30 -12.42 17.06
CA LEU A 264 -16.11 -13.86 17.20
C LEU A 264 -17.22 -14.50 18.06
N GLU A 265 -17.61 -13.83 19.14
CA GLU A 265 -18.76 -14.22 19.98
C GLU A 265 -20.07 -14.17 19.18
N ASP A 266 -20.31 -13.08 18.43
CA ASP A 266 -21.48 -12.95 17.55
C ASP A 266 -21.56 -14.08 16.52
N ALA A 267 -20.44 -14.40 15.87
CA ALA A 267 -20.34 -15.51 14.92
C ALA A 267 -20.61 -16.87 15.60
N THR A 268 -20.10 -17.07 16.82
CA THR A 268 -20.33 -18.29 17.60
C THR A 268 -21.79 -18.47 17.99
N ASN A 269 -22.45 -17.39 18.41
CA ASN A 269 -23.86 -17.40 18.79
C ASN A 269 -24.78 -17.68 17.59
N LEU A 270 -24.42 -17.23 16.39
CA LEU A 270 -25.15 -17.55 15.15
C LEU A 270 -25.16 -19.06 14.86
N ILE A 271 -24.01 -19.73 14.98
CA ILE A 271 -23.91 -21.18 14.77
C ILE A 271 -24.73 -21.94 15.82
N LYS A 272 -24.62 -21.56 17.10
CA LYS A 272 -25.41 -22.19 18.18
C LYS A 272 -26.91 -22.11 17.91
N LYS A 273 -27.43 -20.92 17.58
CA LYS A 273 -28.86 -20.72 17.26
C LYS A 273 -29.29 -21.50 16.02
N ALA A 274 -28.45 -21.61 15.00
CA ALA A 274 -28.75 -22.41 13.81
C ALA A 274 -28.87 -23.91 14.14
N LYS A 275 -27.96 -24.43 14.99
CA LYS A 275 -27.99 -25.83 15.46
C LYS A 275 -29.20 -26.15 16.33
N GLU A 276 -29.59 -25.23 17.23
CA GLU A 276 -30.78 -25.38 18.06
C GLU A 276 -32.08 -25.41 17.23
N LYS A 277 -32.20 -24.54 16.21
CA LYS A 277 -33.34 -24.56 15.28
C LYS A 277 -33.38 -25.85 14.45
N SER A 278 -32.23 -26.36 14.04
CA SER A 278 -32.15 -27.65 13.33
C SER A 278 -32.52 -28.84 14.22
N LYS A 279 -32.24 -28.81 15.52
CA LYS A 279 -32.63 -29.88 16.47
C LYS A 279 -34.13 -29.88 16.77
N LYS A 280 -34.75 -28.71 16.97
CA LYS A 280 -36.20 -28.61 17.24
C LYS A 280 -37.08 -29.06 16.07
N GLY A 281 -36.58 -29.00 14.84
CA GLY A 281 -37.29 -29.53 13.66
C GLY A 281 -37.33 -31.07 13.58
N VAL A 282 -36.46 -31.78 14.31
CA VAL A 282 -36.37 -33.26 14.28
C VAL A 282 -37.22 -33.91 15.38
N GLU A 283 -37.56 -33.18 16.46
CA GLU A 283 -38.37 -33.70 17.56
C GLU A 283 -39.89 -33.55 17.34
N GLY A 284 -40.33 -32.90 16.25
CA GLY A 284 -41.75 -32.64 15.94
C GLY A 284 -42.47 -33.70 15.09
N GLU A 285 -41.77 -34.65 14.46
CA GLU A 285 -42.40 -35.72 13.67
C GLU A 285 -42.36 -37.06 14.42
N LYS A 286 -43.13 -37.15 15.51
CA LYS A 286 -43.59 -38.43 16.07
C LYS A 286 -45.05 -38.30 16.50
N GLU A 287 -45.93 -37.99 15.55
CA GLU A 287 -47.37 -38.23 15.74
C GLU A 287 -47.74 -39.63 15.23
N SER A 288 -47.97 -40.50 16.22
CA SER A 288 -48.96 -41.60 16.25
C SER A 288 -49.28 -42.31 14.93
N HIS A 289 -48.67 -43.49 14.77
CA HIS A 289 -49.25 -44.55 13.96
C HIS A 289 -50.33 -45.26 14.80
N VAL A 290 -51.60 -45.10 14.44
CA VAL A 290 -52.69 -46.01 14.86
C VAL A 290 -53.37 -46.53 13.58
N PRO A 291 -53.52 -47.85 13.42
CA PRO A 291 -54.01 -48.46 12.18
C PRO A 291 -55.53 -48.54 12.17
N GLN A 292 -56.17 -48.29 11.01
CA GLN A 292 -57.54 -48.74 10.77
C GLN A 292 -57.69 -49.48 9.44
N GLN A 293 -58.31 -50.65 9.57
CA GLN A 293 -58.52 -51.68 8.58
C GLN A 293 -59.56 -51.29 7.51
N LYS A 294 -59.41 -51.97 6.36
CA LYS A 294 -60.32 -52.03 5.22
C LYS A 294 -61.75 -52.46 5.57
N LYS A 295 -62.70 -51.94 4.78
CA LYS A 295 -63.90 -52.57 4.16
C LYS A 295 -64.67 -51.45 3.44
N ASP A 296 -65.37 -51.59 2.32
CA ASP A 296 -65.40 -52.52 1.21
C ASP A 296 -66.24 -51.82 0.10
N GLU A 297 -66.04 -52.22 -1.15
CA GLU A 297 -66.93 -52.13 -2.32
C GLU A 297 -67.69 -50.84 -2.73
N GLY A 298 -67.45 -50.41 -3.98
CA GLY A 298 -68.23 -49.35 -4.64
C GLY A 298 -67.88 -49.12 -6.11
N ARG A 299 -68.14 -50.14 -6.94
CA ARG A 299 -67.91 -50.22 -8.38
C ARG A 299 -68.88 -49.33 -9.19
N LYS A 300 -68.37 -48.40 -10.03
CA LYS A 300 -68.62 -48.23 -11.52
C LYS A 300 -68.56 -46.78 -12.06
N ASN A 301 -67.79 -46.69 -13.15
CA ASN A 301 -68.05 -46.02 -14.44
C ASN A 301 -67.86 -44.52 -14.70
N SER A 302 -66.96 -44.30 -15.68
CA SER A 302 -67.04 -43.38 -16.82
C SER A 302 -66.77 -41.89 -16.50
N LYS A 303 -66.07 -41.09 -17.31
CA LYS A 303 -65.98 -41.02 -18.77
C LYS A 303 -64.80 -40.10 -19.15
N LYS A 304 -64.19 -40.34 -20.32
CA LYS A 304 -63.56 -39.41 -21.30
C LYS A 304 -63.30 -37.95 -20.86
N GLY A 305 -62.15 -37.33 -21.15
CA GLY A 305 -61.02 -37.76 -21.96
C GLY A 305 -60.21 -36.58 -22.54
N LYS A 306 -59.30 -36.97 -23.45
CA LYS A 306 -58.57 -36.18 -24.47
C LYS A 306 -57.65 -35.06 -23.95
N ARG A 307 -56.33 -35.23 -24.15
CA ARG A 307 -55.54 -34.84 -25.35
C ARG A 307 -55.49 -33.31 -25.49
N LYS A 308 -54.42 -32.65 -25.90
CA LYS A 308 -53.01 -32.92 -26.25
C LYS A 308 -52.57 -31.55 -26.82
N GLY A 309 -51.27 -31.30 -26.84
CA GLY A 309 -50.69 -30.28 -27.72
C GLY A 309 -50.46 -28.96 -26.99
N GLY A 310 -49.31 -28.34 -27.10
CA GLY A 310 -48.21 -28.59 -28.02
C GLY A 310 -47.25 -27.43 -27.87
N LYS A 311 -45.97 -27.76 -28.06
CA LYS A 311 -44.84 -26.84 -28.11
C LYS A 311 -45.15 -25.59 -28.96
N SER A 312 -44.60 -24.46 -28.55
CA SER A 312 -43.47 -23.89 -29.28
C SER A 312 -42.58 -23.10 -28.33
#